data_AF-A0A2N1JSL1-F1
#
_entry.id   AF-A0A2N1JSL1-F1
#
_cell.length_a   1.000
_cell.length_b   1.000
_cell.length_c   1.000
_cell.angle_alpha   90.00
_cell.angle_beta   90.00
_cell.angle_gamma   90.00
#
_symmetry.space_group_name_H-M   'P 1'
#
loop_
_entity.id
_entity.type
_entity.pdbx_description
1 polymer ?
#
loop_
_entity_poly.entity_id
_entity_poly.type
_entity_poly.pdbx_seq_one_letter_code
_entity_poly.pdbx_strand_id
1 'polypeptide(L)'
;MINNTIPSFLKLWESNEVELAVLNQYFTSHPEIFEEYFKYHCPKTNERLSNAINLYPAKIEDIRIIAESLPIIIQEVTNEYHNKFNFDVKMKFHLFVGGFGSNAFVEREIIGNMFFAAEKLSPDVNHLRVIVAHEIGHIYHNVMLQNDGMDWGKAKWADAAVNLYREGVATYLSKQIIKGLNESVYYSYDNDGERWLQCYIENEEHIKKCFLEDYIEGWTFEKEKEWFRLSGGQYFGYNRLGYFLGTAFVEYVVQALGESEVFTFWNKHNLKSSVLDWLSK
;
A
#
# COMPACT_ATOMS: atom_id res chain seq x y z
N MET A 1 10.02 7.33 -14.12
CA MET A 1 9.79 8.77 -14.46
C MET A 1 8.77 9.34 -13.48
N ILE A 2 9.00 10.52 -12.90
CA ILE A 2 8.12 11.09 -11.86
C ILE A 2 7.22 12.16 -12.49
N ASN A 3 5.90 11.98 -12.38
CA ASN A 3 4.89 12.99 -12.66
C ASN A 3 4.41 13.58 -11.32
N ASN A 4 4.89 14.78 -10.97
CA ASN A 4 4.57 15.44 -9.70
C ASN A 4 3.64 16.64 -9.93
N THR A 5 2.38 16.52 -9.52
CA THR A 5 1.37 17.57 -9.65
C THR A 5 1.13 18.33 -8.34
N ILE A 6 1.79 17.94 -7.23
CA ILE A 6 1.67 18.61 -5.93
C ILE A 6 2.02 20.12 -6.01
N PRO A 7 3.09 20.56 -6.72
CA PRO A 7 3.37 21.99 -6.87
C PRO A 7 2.24 22.76 -7.56
N SER A 8 1.53 22.13 -8.51
CA SER A 8 0.37 22.72 -9.18
C SER A 8 -0.77 22.97 -8.18
N PHE A 9 -1.05 21.97 -7.33
CA PHE A 9 -2.02 22.12 -6.24
C PHE A 9 -1.62 23.22 -5.24
N LEU A 10 -0.37 23.24 -4.79
CA LEU A 10 0.11 24.23 -3.82
C LEU A 10 0.00 25.66 -4.36
N LYS A 11 0.33 25.87 -5.64
CA LYS A 11 0.15 27.17 -6.31
C LYS A 11 -1.31 27.60 -6.33
N LEU A 12 -2.23 26.67 -6.60
CA LEU A 12 -3.67 26.96 -6.55
C LEU A 12 -4.10 27.35 -5.14
N TRP A 13 -3.65 26.61 -4.13
CA TRP A 13 -3.93 26.85 -2.72
C TRP A 13 -3.46 28.22 -2.22
N GLU A 14 -2.30 28.68 -2.67
CA GLU A 14 -1.75 29.99 -2.29
C GLU A 14 -2.42 31.16 -3.01
N SER A 15 -2.97 30.92 -4.20
CA SER A 15 -3.48 31.98 -5.08
C SER A 15 -4.93 32.35 -4.85
N ASN A 16 -5.74 31.45 -4.25
CA ASN A 16 -7.18 31.60 -4.12
C ASN A 16 -7.69 30.91 -2.85
N GLU A 17 -8.87 31.30 -2.38
CA GLU A 17 -9.66 30.42 -1.52
C GLU A 17 -10.09 29.19 -2.33
N VAL A 18 -9.63 28.01 -1.93
CA VAL A 18 -9.88 26.78 -2.67
C VAL A 18 -11.29 26.29 -2.41
N GLU A 19 -12.18 26.67 -3.31
CA GLU A 19 -13.54 26.14 -3.39
C GLU A 19 -13.61 24.89 -4.29
N LEU A 20 -14.76 24.20 -4.23
CA LEU A 20 -15.02 22.98 -4.99
C LEU A 20 -14.78 23.14 -6.50
N ALA A 21 -15.09 24.31 -7.07
CA ALA A 21 -14.88 24.58 -8.50
C ALA A 21 -13.38 24.62 -8.85
N VAL A 22 -12.57 25.30 -8.03
CA VAL A 22 -11.11 25.41 -8.21
C VAL A 22 -10.45 24.05 -8.03
N LEU A 23 -10.86 23.30 -7.00
CA LEU A 23 -10.35 21.95 -6.76
C LEU A 23 -10.70 20.99 -7.92
N ASN A 24 -11.91 21.10 -8.49
CA ASN A 24 -12.28 20.32 -9.66
C ASN A 24 -11.44 20.69 -10.90
N GLN A 25 -11.07 21.95 -11.07
CA GLN A 25 -10.21 22.37 -12.18
C GLN A 25 -8.84 21.69 -12.10
N TYR A 26 -8.25 21.63 -10.90
CA TYR A 26 -7.00 20.89 -10.67
C TYR A 26 -7.14 19.42 -11.09
N PHE A 27 -8.21 18.75 -10.66
CA PHE A 27 -8.47 17.36 -11.02
C PHE A 27 -8.66 17.13 -12.52
N THR A 28 -9.42 17.99 -13.18
CA THR A 28 -9.67 17.89 -14.63
C THR A 28 -8.42 18.21 -15.45
N SER A 29 -7.49 18.99 -14.91
CA SER A 29 -6.25 19.35 -15.61
C SER A 29 -5.22 18.20 -15.64
N HIS A 30 -5.40 17.15 -14.83
CA HIS A 30 -4.46 16.03 -14.68
C HIS A 30 -5.18 14.67 -14.80
N PRO A 31 -5.87 14.39 -15.93
CA PRO A 31 -6.71 13.20 -16.10
C PRO A 31 -5.93 11.90 -15.95
N GLU A 32 -4.63 11.88 -16.29
CA GLU A 32 -3.76 10.72 -16.17
C GLU A 32 -3.56 10.22 -14.73
N ILE A 33 -3.91 11.05 -13.74
CA ILE A 33 -3.93 10.68 -12.32
C ILE A 33 -5.35 10.42 -11.85
N PHE A 34 -6.23 11.37 -12.15
CA PHE A 34 -7.52 11.43 -11.48
C PHE A 34 -8.59 10.51 -12.07
N GLU A 35 -8.43 10.04 -13.31
CA GLU A 35 -9.32 9.02 -13.87
C GLU A 35 -9.20 7.68 -13.11
N GLU A 36 -7.99 7.20 -12.85
CA GLU A 36 -7.75 5.98 -12.07
C GLU A 36 -8.14 6.19 -10.60
N TYR A 37 -7.69 7.29 -10.00
CA TYR A 37 -7.93 7.58 -8.58
C TYR A 37 -9.42 7.67 -8.24
N PHE A 38 -10.21 8.43 -9.01
CA PHE A 38 -11.62 8.61 -8.69
C PHE A 38 -12.49 7.41 -9.05
N LYS A 39 -12.04 6.59 -10.01
CA LYS A 39 -12.77 5.39 -10.41
C LYS A 39 -12.65 4.27 -9.40
N TYR A 40 -11.50 4.13 -8.74
CA TYR A 40 -11.21 2.95 -7.92
C TYR A 40 -10.84 3.23 -6.45
N HIS A 41 -10.32 4.42 -6.14
CA HIS A 41 -9.68 4.69 -4.84
C HIS A 41 -10.40 5.78 -4.02
N CYS A 42 -11.12 6.68 -4.67
CA CYS A 42 -11.89 7.71 -4.00
C CYS A 42 -13.17 8.04 -4.79
N PRO A 43 -14.37 7.71 -4.33
CA PRO A 43 -15.58 8.18 -5.00
C PRO A 43 -15.60 9.71 -5.09
N LYS A 44 -15.77 10.24 -6.30
CA LYS A 44 -15.81 11.69 -6.55
C LYS A 44 -17.20 12.25 -6.26
N THR A 45 -17.52 12.46 -4.99
CA THR A 45 -18.77 13.14 -4.58
C THR A 45 -18.49 14.54 -4.07
N ASN A 46 -19.43 15.46 -4.27
CA ASN A 46 -19.29 16.85 -3.79
C ASN A 46 -19.08 16.89 -2.27
N GLU A 47 -19.80 16.07 -1.52
CA GLU A 47 -19.65 15.97 -0.06
C GLU A 47 -18.22 15.58 0.35
N ARG A 48 -17.64 14.54 -0.28
CA ARG A 48 -16.27 14.11 0.01
C ARG A 48 -15.25 15.18 -0.34
N LEU A 49 -15.41 15.83 -1.48
CA LEU A 49 -14.49 16.90 -1.90
C LEU A 49 -14.59 18.13 -1.00
N SER A 50 -15.79 18.53 -0.60
CA SER A 50 -15.98 19.61 0.39
C SER A 50 -15.34 19.25 1.74
N ASN A 51 -15.48 18.00 2.18
CA ASN A 51 -14.80 17.54 3.39
C ASN A 51 -13.28 17.56 3.23
N ALA A 52 -12.74 17.16 2.07
CA ALA A 52 -11.31 17.24 1.77
C ALA A 52 -10.78 18.68 1.85
N ILE A 53 -11.52 19.66 1.31
CA ILE A 53 -11.17 21.08 1.39
C ILE A 53 -10.98 21.53 2.84
N ASN A 54 -11.87 21.10 3.74
CA ASN A 54 -11.80 21.43 5.17
C ASN A 54 -10.60 20.78 5.88
N LEU A 55 -10.09 19.66 5.36
CA LEU A 55 -8.97 18.92 5.94
C LEU A 55 -7.60 19.40 5.43
N TYR A 56 -7.53 19.94 4.21
CA TYR A 56 -6.26 20.40 3.64
C TYR A 56 -5.48 21.40 4.51
N PRO A 57 -6.08 22.41 5.18
CA PRO A 57 -5.33 23.37 5.98
C PRO A 57 -4.42 22.70 7.02
N ALA A 58 -4.88 21.61 7.64
CA ALA A 58 -4.11 20.85 8.62
C ALA A 58 -2.99 19.99 8.00
N LYS A 59 -2.94 19.89 6.67
CA LYS A 59 -2.03 19.03 5.90
C LYS A 59 -1.13 19.79 4.92
N ILE A 60 -1.34 21.09 4.70
CA ILE A 60 -0.56 21.86 3.72
C ILE A 60 0.94 21.80 4.00
N GLU A 61 1.36 21.89 5.26
CA GLU A 61 2.78 21.82 5.59
C GLU A 61 3.37 20.44 5.31
N ASP A 62 2.67 19.38 5.72
CA ASP A 62 3.05 17.99 5.38
C ASP A 62 3.18 17.83 3.85
N ILE A 63 2.19 18.34 3.09
CA ILE A 63 2.16 18.26 1.62
C ILE A 63 3.35 18.99 1.00
N ARG A 64 3.78 20.14 1.55
CA ARG A 64 4.99 20.85 1.08
C ARG A 64 6.25 20.01 1.29
N ILE A 65 6.42 19.48 2.49
CA ILE A 65 7.57 18.62 2.82
C ILE A 65 7.61 17.40 1.89
N ILE A 66 6.46 16.77 1.65
CA ILE A 66 6.33 15.61 0.76
C ILE A 66 6.64 16.00 -0.69
N ALA A 67 6.19 17.16 -1.17
CA ALA A 67 6.43 17.63 -2.54
C ALA A 67 7.93 17.73 -2.86
N GLU A 68 8.73 18.12 -1.88
CA GLU A 68 10.19 18.27 -1.99
C GLU A 68 10.93 16.95 -1.77
N SER A 69 10.56 16.20 -0.74
CA SER A 69 11.29 15.00 -0.30
C SER A 69 10.98 13.74 -1.11
N LEU A 70 9.71 13.52 -1.45
CA LEU A 70 9.26 12.25 -2.05
C LEU A 70 9.93 11.93 -3.40
N PRO A 71 10.17 12.90 -4.32
CA PRO A 71 10.90 12.61 -5.55
C PRO A 71 12.35 12.11 -5.32
N ILE A 72 13.02 12.63 -4.29
CA ILE A 72 14.38 12.23 -3.92
C ILE A 72 14.35 10.83 -3.30
N ILE A 73 13.39 10.58 -2.40
CA ILE A 73 13.18 9.28 -1.76
C ILE A 73 12.87 8.20 -2.81
N ILE A 74 12.05 8.50 -3.82
CA ILE A 74 11.76 7.55 -4.90
C ILE A 74 13.02 7.13 -5.65
N GLN A 75 13.92 8.07 -5.93
CA GLN A 75 15.20 7.76 -6.59
C GLN A 75 16.08 6.90 -5.68
N GLU A 76 16.17 7.25 -4.40
CA GLU A 76 16.91 6.48 -3.42
C GLU A 76 16.42 5.03 -3.34
N VAL A 77 15.12 4.83 -3.10
CA VAL A 77 14.53 3.49 -2.94
C VAL A 77 14.63 2.68 -4.25
N THR A 78 14.48 3.33 -5.40
CA THR A 78 14.69 2.69 -6.71
C THR A 78 16.12 2.15 -6.84
N ASN A 79 17.12 2.94 -6.42
CA ASN A 79 18.52 2.51 -6.44
C ASN A 79 18.75 1.34 -5.48
N GLU A 80 18.12 1.34 -4.30
CA GLU A 80 18.22 0.21 -3.37
C GLU A 80 17.63 -1.08 -3.96
N TYR A 81 16.50 -1.01 -4.66
CA TYR A 81 15.94 -2.16 -5.38
C TYR A 81 16.87 -2.64 -6.52
N HIS A 82 17.47 -1.73 -7.26
CA HIS A 82 18.48 -2.07 -8.27
C HIS A 82 19.69 -2.76 -7.64
N ASN A 83 20.25 -2.19 -6.58
CA ASN A 83 21.44 -2.72 -5.91
C ASN A 83 21.20 -4.09 -5.28
N LYS A 84 20.04 -4.30 -4.64
CA LYS A 84 19.74 -5.53 -3.91
C LYS A 84 19.20 -6.64 -4.79
N PHE A 85 18.32 -6.30 -5.74
CA PHE A 85 17.58 -7.29 -6.53
C PHE A 85 17.85 -7.22 -8.03
N ASN A 86 18.76 -6.34 -8.47
CA ASN A 86 19.00 -6.06 -9.89
C ASN A 86 17.69 -5.70 -10.63
N PHE A 87 16.81 -4.97 -9.95
CA PHE A 87 15.50 -4.59 -10.45
C PHE A 87 15.46 -3.13 -10.91
N ASP A 88 15.33 -2.94 -12.22
CA ASP A 88 15.17 -1.61 -12.83
C ASP A 88 13.71 -1.16 -12.81
N VAL A 89 13.40 -0.19 -11.94
CA VAL A 89 12.08 0.42 -11.88
C VAL A 89 11.85 1.35 -13.07
N LYS A 90 11.09 0.88 -14.07
CA LYS A 90 10.82 1.62 -15.33
C LYS A 90 9.47 2.34 -15.34
N MET A 91 8.62 2.10 -14.34
CA MET A 91 7.26 2.62 -14.26
C MET A 91 7.24 4.12 -13.93
N LYS A 92 6.07 4.74 -14.08
CA LYS A 92 5.87 6.13 -13.64
C LYS A 92 5.41 6.18 -12.19
N PHE A 93 5.83 7.24 -11.52
CA PHE A 93 5.36 7.61 -10.20
C PHE A 93 4.51 8.86 -10.33
N HIS A 94 3.26 8.82 -9.87
CA HIS A 94 2.33 9.92 -9.86
C HIS A 94 2.20 10.46 -8.44
N LEU A 95 2.68 11.68 -8.21
CA LEU A 95 2.60 12.34 -6.90
C LEU A 95 1.55 13.44 -7.01
N PHE A 96 0.55 13.40 -6.15
CA PHE A 96 -0.61 14.30 -6.26
C PHE A 96 -1.22 14.58 -4.90
N VAL A 97 -2.08 15.59 -4.85
CA VAL A 97 -3.03 15.81 -3.75
C VAL A 97 -4.40 15.30 -4.15
N GLY A 98 -4.96 14.36 -3.40
CA GLY A 98 -6.25 13.70 -3.65
C GLY A 98 -7.34 14.12 -2.67
N GLY A 99 -8.42 13.33 -2.64
CA GLY A 99 -9.62 13.58 -1.82
C GLY A 99 -9.70 12.72 -0.56
N PHE A 100 -8.55 12.39 0.05
CA PHE A 100 -8.44 11.55 1.25
C PHE A 100 -8.99 10.11 1.09
N GLY A 101 -8.94 9.55 -0.13
CA GLY A 101 -9.27 8.15 -0.42
C GLY A 101 -8.17 7.16 0.01
N SER A 102 -7.23 6.88 -0.89
CA SER A 102 -6.05 6.03 -0.65
C SER A 102 -4.80 6.89 -0.40
N ASN A 103 -3.81 6.33 0.31
CA ASN A 103 -2.51 6.95 0.57
C ASN A 103 -1.49 6.66 -0.54
N ALA A 104 -1.38 5.38 -0.92
CA ALA A 104 -0.63 4.94 -2.09
C ALA A 104 -1.32 3.74 -2.73
N PHE A 105 -1.02 3.49 -4.00
CA PHE A 105 -1.48 2.31 -4.73
C PHE A 105 -0.70 2.11 -6.04
N VAL A 106 -0.70 0.87 -6.51
CA VAL A 106 -0.35 0.52 -7.89
C VAL A 106 -1.61 0.52 -8.76
N GLU A 107 -1.48 1.00 -10.00
CA GLU A 107 -2.48 0.85 -11.07
C GLU A 107 -2.97 -0.59 -11.19
N ARG A 108 -4.20 -0.80 -11.66
CA ARG A 108 -4.73 -2.17 -11.82
C ARG A 108 -4.02 -3.03 -12.87
N GLU A 109 -3.12 -2.45 -13.66
CA GLU A 109 -2.22 -3.21 -14.52
C GLU A 109 -1.25 -4.05 -13.68
N ILE A 110 -0.96 -5.28 -14.13
CA ILE A 110 -0.08 -6.22 -13.39
C ILE A 110 1.30 -5.58 -13.12
N ILE A 111 1.84 -4.84 -14.08
CA ILE A 111 3.07 -4.05 -13.94
C ILE A 111 2.71 -2.60 -14.28
N GLY A 112 2.05 -1.94 -13.34
CA GLY A 112 1.44 -0.62 -13.54
C GLY A 112 2.22 0.55 -12.94
N ASN A 113 1.69 1.75 -13.14
CA ASN A 113 2.23 2.96 -12.50
C ASN A 113 1.92 2.99 -11.00
N MET A 114 2.72 3.73 -10.24
CA MET A 114 2.53 3.90 -8.80
C MET A 114 2.01 5.30 -8.49
N PHE A 115 1.11 5.40 -7.52
CA PHE A 115 0.40 6.62 -7.18
C PHE A 115 0.55 6.92 -5.69
N PHE A 116 0.85 8.17 -5.35
CA PHE A 116 1.06 8.63 -3.99
C PHE A 116 0.26 9.92 -3.74
N ALA A 117 -0.71 9.82 -2.82
CA ALA A 117 -1.60 10.92 -2.43
C ALA A 117 -1.05 11.62 -1.19
N ALA A 118 -0.39 12.75 -1.38
CA ALA A 118 0.40 13.44 -0.36
C ALA A 118 -0.41 13.81 0.90
N GLU A 119 -1.71 14.09 0.78
CA GLU A 119 -2.57 14.49 1.91
C GLU A 119 -2.77 13.38 2.95
N LYS A 120 -2.46 12.13 2.59
CA LYS A 120 -2.58 10.96 3.47
C LYS A 120 -1.23 10.37 3.88
N LEU A 121 -0.12 10.93 3.43
CA LEU A 121 1.21 10.45 3.80
C LEU A 121 1.71 11.18 5.05
N SER A 122 2.53 10.50 5.83
CA SER A 122 3.33 11.15 6.85
C SER A 122 4.49 11.90 6.18
N PRO A 123 4.86 13.12 6.63
CA PRO A 123 5.99 13.86 6.07
C PRO A 123 7.35 13.33 6.54
N ASP A 124 7.38 12.35 7.45
CA ASP A 124 8.62 11.75 7.93
C ASP A 124 9.32 10.93 6.82
N VAL A 125 10.62 11.16 6.65
CA VAL A 125 11.43 10.56 5.60
C VAL A 125 11.44 9.02 5.68
N ASN A 126 11.47 8.44 6.88
CA ASN A 126 11.50 6.99 7.03
C ASN A 126 10.15 6.37 6.68
N HIS A 127 9.04 7.03 7.04
CA HIS A 127 7.70 6.58 6.66
C HIS A 127 7.53 6.60 5.14
N LEU A 128 7.98 7.68 4.48
CA LEU A 128 7.97 7.82 3.03
C LEU A 128 8.84 6.77 2.34
N ARG A 129 10.04 6.49 2.86
CA ARG A 129 10.93 5.44 2.35
C ARG A 129 10.26 4.07 2.39
N VAL A 130 9.61 3.72 3.49
CA VAL A 130 8.95 2.44 3.69
C VAL A 130 7.77 2.27 2.73
N ILE A 131 6.88 3.25 2.63
CA ILE A 131 5.71 3.13 1.74
C ILE A 131 6.12 3.10 0.26
N VAL A 132 7.14 3.86 -0.15
CA VAL A 132 7.68 3.76 -1.51
C VAL A 132 8.28 2.38 -1.75
N ALA A 133 9.01 1.83 -0.79
CA ALA A 133 9.57 0.49 -0.90
C ALA A 133 8.49 -0.60 -0.98
N HIS A 134 7.38 -0.42 -0.26
CA HIS A 134 6.22 -1.32 -0.30
C HIS A 134 5.58 -1.36 -1.69
N GLU A 135 5.26 -0.20 -2.27
CA GLU A 135 4.61 -0.14 -3.59
C GLU A 135 5.52 -0.67 -4.71
N ILE A 136 6.83 -0.38 -4.66
CA ILE A 136 7.79 -1.01 -5.58
C ILE A 136 7.83 -2.53 -5.37
N GLY A 137 7.69 -2.99 -4.12
CA GLY A 137 7.67 -4.41 -3.75
C GLY A 137 6.52 -5.17 -4.41
N HIS A 138 5.33 -4.57 -4.51
CA HIS A 138 4.23 -5.15 -5.28
C HIS A 138 4.60 -5.37 -6.75
N ILE A 139 5.23 -4.38 -7.40
CA ILE A 139 5.63 -4.53 -8.80
C ILE A 139 6.74 -5.55 -8.96
N TYR A 140 7.77 -5.49 -8.12
CA TYR A 140 8.86 -6.46 -8.15
C TYR A 140 8.33 -7.89 -8.03
N HIS A 141 7.43 -8.15 -7.08
CA HIS A 141 6.78 -9.44 -6.91
C HIS A 141 6.00 -9.87 -8.17
N ASN A 142 5.22 -8.96 -8.76
CA ASN A 142 4.50 -9.26 -9.99
C ASN A 142 5.46 -9.57 -11.16
N VAL A 143 6.59 -8.89 -11.27
CA VAL A 143 7.63 -9.19 -12.27
C VAL A 143 8.24 -10.57 -12.04
N MET A 144 8.52 -10.95 -10.78
CA MET A 144 9.05 -12.28 -10.46
C MET A 144 8.05 -13.38 -10.82
N LEU A 145 6.77 -13.20 -10.49
CA LEU A 145 5.71 -14.13 -10.88
C LEU A 145 5.54 -14.23 -12.40
N GLN A 146 5.57 -13.09 -13.10
CA GLN A 146 5.52 -13.05 -14.58
C GLN A 146 6.69 -13.82 -15.19
N ASN A 147 7.91 -13.63 -14.68
CA ASN A 147 9.10 -14.33 -15.15
C ASN A 147 9.05 -15.84 -14.86
N ASP A 148 8.37 -16.25 -13.79
CA ASP A 148 8.14 -17.65 -13.43
C ASP A 148 6.98 -18.29 -14.23
N GLY A 149 6.28 -17.50 -15.06
CA GLY A 149 5.24 -18.00 -15.98
C GLY A 149 3.82 -17.93 -15.44
N MET A 150 3.53 -17.02 -14.50
CA MET A 150 2.20 -16.82 -13.92
C MET A 150 1.12 -16.56 -15.00
N ASP A 151 0.05 -17.35 -14.97
CA ASP A 151 -1.15 -17.14 -15.80
C ASP A 151 -2.11 -16.17 -15.11
N TRP A 152 -1.94 -14.88 -15.38
CA TRP A 152 -2.77 -13.82 -14.79
C TRP A 152 -4.25 -13.93 -15.12
N GLY A 153 -4.63 -14.63 -16.19
CA GLY A 153 -6.03 -14.90 -16.53
C GLY A 153 -6.72 -15.84 -15.52
N LYS A 154 -5.94 -16.59 -14.73
CA LYS A 154 -6.42 -17.49 -13.68
C LYS A 154 -6.13 -16.99 -12.27
N ALA A 155 -5.47 -15.85 -12.14
CA ALA A 155 -5.13 -15.26 -10.86
C ALA A 155 -6.41 -14.88 -10.08
N LYS A 156 -6.55 -15.45 -8.88
CA LYS A 156 -7.70 -15.20 -8.00
C LYS A 156 -7.48 -13.94 -7.15
N TRP A 157 -7.43 -12.78 -7.80
CA TRP A 157 -7.13 -11.49 -7.16
C TRP A 157 -8.04 -11.12 -5.99
N ALA A 158 -9.28 -11.63 -5.96
CA ALA A 158 -10.24 -11.38 -4.89
C ALA A 158 -10.15 -12.38 -3.73
N ASP A 159 -9.27 -13.38 -3.80
CA ASP A 159 -9.10 -14.37 -2.74
C ASP A 159 -8.28 -13.77 -1.59
N ALA A 160 -8.77 -13.89 -0.36
CA ALA A 160 -8.12 -13.31 0.80
C ALA A 160 -6.70 -13.85 1.04
N ALA A 161 -6.46 -15.12 0.71
CA ALA A 161 -5.14 -15.72 0.85
C ALA A 161 -4.13 -15.08 -0.13
N VAL A 162 -4.61 -14.68 -1.32
CA VAL A 162 -3.81 -13.93 -2.30
C VAL A 162 -3.48 -12.53 -1.77
N ASN A 163 -4.47 -11.81 -1.23
CA ASN A 163 -4.23 -10.48 -0.66
C ASN A 163 -3.28 -10.53 0.54
N LEU A 164 -3.52 -11.45 1.49
CA LEU A 164 -2.66 -11.67 2.66
C LEU A 164 -1.21 -11.88 2.24
N TYR A 165 -0.99 -12.77 1.28
CA TYR A 165 0.36 -13.05 0.80
C TYR A 165 0.97 -11.89 0.02
N ARG A 166 0.22 -11.19 -0.84
CA ARG A 166 0.76 -10.05 -1.61
C ARG A 166 1.15 -8.87 -0.72
N GLU A 167 0.34 -8.52 0.27
CA GLU A 167 0.69 -7.50 1.26
C GLU A 167 1.87 -7.94 2.13
N GLY A 168 1.90 -9.22 2.52
CA GLY A 168 3.03 -9.82 3.23
C GLY A 168 4.34 -9.72 2.46
N VAL A 169 4.34 -10.03 1.15
CA VAL A 169 5.55 -9.96 0.31
C VAL A 169 6.03 -8.52 0.16
N ALA A 170 5.11 -7.57 -0.08
CA ALA A 170 5.48 -6.16 -0.20
C ALA A 170 6.03 -5.58 1.12
N THR A 171 5.42 -5.95 2.25
CA THR A 171 5.89 -5.55 3.59
C THR A 171 7.25 -6.19 3.90
N TYR A 172 7.43 -7.48 3.59
CA TYR A 172 8.72 -8.15 3.73
C TYR A 172 9.80 -7.46 2.88
N LEU A 173 9.51 -7.16 1.62
CA LEU A 173 10.43 -6.45 0.73
C LEU A 173 10.77 -5.04 1.24
N SER A 174 9.81 -4.31 1.81
CA SER A 174 10.08 -2.99 2.40
C SER A 174 11.04 -3.09 3.59
N LYS A 175 10.90 -4.12 4.45
CA LYS A 175 11.88 -4.46 5.52
C LYS A 175 13.26 -4.82 4.96
N GLN A 176 13.30 -5.46 3.79
CA GLN A 176 14.55 -5.85 3.15
C GLN A 176 15.32 -4.67 2.53
N ILE A 177 14.60 -3.66 2.06
CA ILE A 177 15.14 -2.48 1.39
C ILE A 177 15.48 -1.38 2.40
N ILE A 178 14.56 -1.08 3.32
CA ILE A 178 14.75 -0.08 4.37
C ILE A 178 14.99 -0.79 5.68
N LYS A 179 16.20 -0.67 6.25
CA LYS A 179 16.60 -1.37 7.47
C LYS A 179 16.68 -0.44 8.68
N GLY A 180 16.53 -1.02 9.87
CA GLY A 180 16.84 -0.34 11.13
C GLY A 180 15.76 0.61 11.64
N LEU A 181 14.53 0.49 11.15
CA LEU A 181 13.38 1.22 11.67
C LEU A 181 12.67 0.43 12.77
N ASN A 182 11.80 1.11 13.52
CA ASN A 182 10.85 0.41 14.39
C ASN A 182 9.95 -0.48 13.53
N GLU A 183 9.75 -1.72 13.98
CA GLU A 183 8.95 -2.74 13.29
C GLU A 183 7.54 -2.23 12.95
N SER A 184 6.90 -1.44 13.82
CA SER A 184 5.55 -0.92 13.58
C SER A 184 5.42 -0.02 12.35
N VAL A 185 6.51 0.69 11.97
CA VAL A 185 6.53 1.60 10.82
C VAL A 185 6.29 0.86 9.50
N TYR A 186 6.73 -0.40 9.38
CA TYR A 186 6.54 -1.20 8.18
C TYR A 186 5.07 -1.53 7.88
N TYR A 187 4.19 -1.36 8.87
CA TYR A 187 2.76 -1.69 8.76
C TYR A 187 1.87 -0.46 8.78
N SER A 188 2.16 0.52 9.64
CA SER A 188 1.34 1.73 9.78
C SER A 188 1.77 2.87 8.86
N TYR A 189 3.05 2.89 8.46
CA TYR A 189 3.66 4.01 7.73
C TYR A 189 3.59 5.34 8.50
N ASP A 190 3.54 5.25 9.82
CA ASP A 190 3.55 6.36 10.77
C ASP A 190 4.16 5.93 12.12
N ASN A 191 4.17 6.82 13.11
CA ASN A 191 4.68 6.53 14.46
C ASN A 191 3.61 5.96 15.42
N ASP A 192 2.36 5.78 14.97
CA ASP A 192 1.25 5.38 15.84
C ASP A 192 1.06 3.85 15.88
N GLY A 193 1.76 3.11 15.01
CA GLY A 193 1.61 1.66 14.81
C GLY A 193 2.07 0.77 15.97
N GLU A 194 2.75 1.29 16.99
CA GLU A 194 3.32 0.47 18.08
C GLU A 194 2.23 -0.35 18.80
N ARG A 195 1.05 0.24 19.00
CA ARG A 195 -0.07 -0.46 19.63
C ARG A 195 -0.66 -1.57 18.76
N TRP A 196 -0.60 -1.42 17.43
CA TRP A 196 -1.05 -2.44 16.48
C TRP A 196 -0.11 -3.64 16.54
N LEU A 197 1.19 -3.37 16.51
CA LEU A 197 2.23 -4.39 16.63
C LEU A 197 2.12 -5.15 17.96
N GLN A 198 1.95 -4.43 19.07
CA GLN A 198 1.78 -5.06 20.38
C GLN A 198 0.51 -5.93 20.42
N CYS A 199 -0.61 -5.45 19.88
CA CYS A 199 -1.84 -6.24 19.77
C CYS A 199 -1.61 -7.51 18.95
N TYR A 200 -0.91 -7.42 17.81
CA TYR A 200 -0.57 -8.57 17.00
C TYR A 200 0.25 -9.60 17.78
N ILE A 201 1.35 -9.17 18.42
CA ILE A 201 2.24 -10.06 19.17
C ILE A 201 1.49 -10.76 20.32
N GLU A 202 0.64 -10.04 21.04
CA GLU A 202 -0.11 -10.59 22.17
C GLU A 202 -1.24 -11.54 21.76
N ASN A 203 -1.78 -11.38 20.55
CA ASN A 203 -3.01 -12.05 20.11
C ASN A 203 -2.84 -12.84 18.80
N GLU A 204 -1.62 -13.12 18.35
CA GLU A 204 -1.33 -13.71 17.02
C GLU A 204 -2.19 -14.93 16.72
N GLU A 205 -2.25 -15.89 17.64
CA GLU A 205 -3.04 -17.12 17.49
C GLU A 205 -4.55 -16.84 17.40
N HIS A 206 -5.05 -15.86 18.17
CA HIS A 206 -6.45 -15.46 18.10
C HIS A 206 -6.77 -14.76 16.78
N ILE A 207 -5.87 -13.90 16.31
CA ILE A 207 -5.98 -13.17 15.04
C ILE A 207 -5.97 -14.16 13.86
N LYS A 208 -5.06 -15.14 13.85
CA LYS A 208 -5.02 -16.23 12.85
C LYS A 208 -6.34 -16.99 12.80
N LYS A 209 -6.86 -17.38 13.97
CA LYS A 209 -8.13 -18.10 14.08
C LYS A 209 -9.30 -17.27 13.54
N CYS A 210 -9.42 -16.00 13.93
CA CYS A 210 -10.49 -15.13 13.44
C CYS A 210 -10.41 -14.91 11.92
N PHE A 211 -9.21 -14.73 11.35
CA PHE A 211 -9.04 -14.62 9.90
C PHE A 211 -9.48 -15.91 9.19
N LEU A 212 -9.12 -17.07 9.74
CA LEU A 212 -9.50 -18.37 9.20
C LEU A 212 -11.01 -18.62 9.27
N GLU A 213 -11.66 -18.28 10.38
CA GLU A 213 -13.12 -18.36 10.54
C GLU A 213 -13.81 -17.49 9.49
N ASP A 214 -13.35 -16.24 9.32
CA ASP A 214 -13.87 -15.32 8.31
C ASP A 214 -13.74 -15.88 6.89
N TYR A 215 -12.61 -16.52 6.61
CA TYR A 215 -12.34 -17.17 5.33
C TYR A 215 -13.31 -18.33 5.07
N ILE A 216 -13.52 -19.20 6.06
CA ILE A 216 -14.36 -20.41 5.96
C ILE A 216 -15.83 -20.04 5.79
N GLU A 217 -16.32 -19.06 6.54
CA GLU A 217 -17.70 -18.59 6.47
C GLU A 217 -18.04 -17.88 5.14
N GLY A 218 -17.02 -17.50 4.38
CA GLY A 218 -17.14 -16.82 3.11
C GLY A 218 -16.63 -15.39 3.19
N TRP A 219 -15.81 -15.03 2.21
CA TRP A 219 -15.14 -13.74 2.13
C TRP A 219 -16.04 -12.67 1.52
N THR A 220 -16.35 -11.63 2.30
CA THR A 220 -17.18 -10.49 1.88
C THR A 220 -16.35 -9.22 1.81
N PHE A 221 -16.92 -8.16 1.21
CA PHE A 221 -16.28 -6.83 1.20
C PHE A 221 -16.05 -6.27 2.61
N GLU A 222 -16.97 -6.50 3.55
CA GLU A 222 -16.79 -6.03 4.94
C GLU A 222 -15.64 -6.77 5.63
N LYS A 223 -15.45 -8.07 5.35
CA LYS A 223 -14.28 -8.82 5.84
C LYS A 223 -12.99 -8.32 5.19
N GLU A 224 -12.97 -8.09 3.88
CA GLU A 224 -11.79 -7.49 3.23
C GLU A 224 -11.44 -6.14 3.84
N LYS A 225 -12.44 -5.30 4.09
CA LYS A 225 -12.28 -4.02 4.76
C LYS A 225 -11.74 -4.18 6.18
N GLU A 226 -12.28 -5.12 6.96
CA GLU A 226 -11.86 -5.42 8.33
C GLU A 226 -10.36 -5.69 8.39
N TRP A 227 -9.86 -6.55 7.50
CA TRP A 227 -8.49 -7.05 7.55
C TRP A 227 -7.46 -6.17 6.86
N PHE A 228 -7.83 -5.43 5.80
CA PHE A 228 -6.86 -4.78 4.91
C PHE A 228 -7.05 -3.27 4.73
N ARG A 229 -8.16 -2.67 5.16
CA ARG A 229 -8.44 -1.24 4.92
C ARG A 229 -8.34 -0.41 6.18
N LEU A 230 -7.95 0.86 6.01
CA LEU A 230 -7.89 1.85 7.09
C LEU A 230 -9.24 2.07 7.79
N SER A 231 -10.35 1.80 7.11
CA SER A 231 -11.71 1.97 7.62
C SER A 231 -12.28 0.71 8.30
N GLY A 232 -11.51 -0.37 8.42
CA GLY A 232 -11.85 -1.57 9.20
C GLY A 232 -11.22 -1.57 10.60
N GLY A 233 -11.04 -2.77 11.16
CA GLY A 233 -10.37 -2.99 12.45
C GLY A 233 -11.31 -3.04 13.65
N GLN A 234 -12.55 -3.48 13.45
CA GLN A 234 -13.56 -3.59 14.50
C GLN A 234 -13.30 -4.75 15.46
N TYR A 235 -12.72 -5.86 15.01
CA TYR A 235 -12.55 -7.07 15.82
C TYR A 235 -11.56 -6.84 16.97
N PHE A 236 -10.46 -6.15 16.68
CA PHE A 236 -9.36 -5.96 17.63
C PHE A 236 -9.13 -4.48 17.99
N GLY A 237 -9.93 -3.56 17.44
CA GLY A 237 -9.74 -2.11 17.60
C GLY A 237 -8.60 -1.52 16.77
N TYR A 238 -7.98 -2.32 15.90
CA TYR A 238 -6.85 -1.96 15.06
C TYR A 238 -7.07 -2.43 13.63
N ASN A 239 -6.78 -1.55 12.66
CA ASN A 239 -6.95 -1.85 11.23
C ASN A 239 -5.71 -2.55 10.65
N ARG A 240 -5.85 -3.07 9.41
CA ARG A 240 -4.74 -3.64 8.62
C ARG A 240 -4.01 -4.83 9.27
N LEU A 241 -4.64 -5.56 10.20
CA LEU A 241 -4.03 -6.75 10.82
C LEU A 241 -3.66 -7.85 9.81
N GLY A 242 -4.28 -7.85 8.62
CA GLY A 242 -3.90 -8.74 7.51
C GLY A 242 -2.46 -8.53 7.01
N TYR A 243 -1.86 -7.35 7.21
CA TYR A 243 -0.47 -7.07 6.82
C TYR A 243 0.52 -7.79 7.75
N PHE A 244 0.24 -7.78 9.06
CA PHE A 244 1.04 -8.49 10.05
C PHE A 244 0.96 -10.01 9.82
N LEU A 245 -0.26 -10.56 9.66
CA LEU A 245 -0.47 -11.96 9.32
C LEU A 245 0.23 -12.35 8.01
N GLY A 246 0.10 -11.51 6.98
CA GLY A 246 0.76 -11.72 5.69
C GLY A 246 2.27 -11.79 5.80
N THR A 247 2.86 -10.86 6.55
CA THR A 247 4.31 -10.79 6.75
C THR A 247 4.79 -12.00 7.55
N ALA A 248 4.08 -12.41 8.60
CA ALA A 248 4.42 -13.61 9.36
C ALA A 248 4.34 -14.89 8.52
N PHE A 249 3.33 -15.03 7.65
CA PHE A 249 3.26 -16.14 6.70
C PHE A 249 4.44 -16.11 5.73
N VAL A 250 4.79 -14.95 5.20
CA VAL A 250 5.93 -14.81 4.29
C VAL A 250 7.25 -15.16 4.99
N GLU A 251 7.48 -14.67 6.20
CA GLU A 251 8.65 -15.01 7.01
C GLU A 251 8.71 -16.51 7.31
N TYR A 252 7.57 -17.16 7.57
CA TYR A 252 7.48 -18.62 7.68
C TYR A 252 7.93 -19.32 6.39
N VAL A 253 7.50 -18.84 5.22
CA VAL A 253 7.95 -19.39 3.92
C VAL A 253 9.44 -19.16 3.69
N VAL A 254 9.97 -17.98 4.02
CA VAL A 254 11.43 -17.70 3.95
C VAL A 254 12.21 -18.69 4.80
N GLN A 255 11.78 -18.91 6.04
CA GLN A 255 12.45 -19.82 6.97
C GLN A 255 12.41 -21.27 6.48
N ALA A 256 11.29 -21.69 5.87
CA ALA A 256 11.09 -23.06 5.44
C ALA A 256 11.73 -23.38 4.08
N LEU A 257 11.66 -22.44 3.11
CA LEU A 257 11.98 -22.70 1.70
C LEU A 257 13.02 -21.73 1.11
N GLY A 258 13.39 -20.67 1.84
CA GLY A 258 14.32 -19.64 1.39
C GLY A 258 13.64 -18.41 0.76
N GLU A 259 14.36 -17.29 0.74
CA GLU A 259 13.85 -15.99 0.27
C GLU A 259 13.44 -16.01 -1.21
N SER A 260 14.19 -16.71 -2.07
CA SER A 260 13.86 -16.77 -3.51
C SER A 260 12.52 -17.44 -3.78
N GLU A 261 12.11 -18.42 -2.96
CA GLU A 261 10.84 -19.11 -3.14
C GLU A 261 9.66 -18.20 -2.82
N VAL A 262 9.81 -17.26 -1.89
CA VAL A 262 8.78 -16.27 -1.56
C VAL A 262 8.37 -15.42 -2.76
N PHE A 263 9.22 -15.20 -3.77
CA PHE A 263 8.83 -14.36 -4.90
C PHE A 263 8.10 -15.12 -6.02
N THR A 264 8.09 -16.45 -5.95
CA THR A 264 7.44 -17.33 -6.93
C THR A 264 6.42 -18.29 -6.32
N PHE A 265 6.22 -18.25 -5.00
CA PHE A 265 5.47 -19.25 -4.26
C PHE A 265 4.03 -19.38 -4.77
N TRP A 266 3.38 -18.25 -5.12
CA TRP A 266 2.02 -18.27 -5.65
C TRP A 266 1.89 -19.07 -6.95
N ASN A 267 2.90 -19.04 -7.82
CA ASN A 267 2.85 -19.77 -9.08
C ASN A 267 3.24 -21.25 -8.91
N LYS A 268 4.23 -21.54 -8.05
CA LYS A 268 4.77 -22.90 -7.84
C LYS A 268 3.95 -23.77 -6.90
N HIS A 269 3.23 -23.17 -5.95
CA HIS A 269 2.51 -23.88 -4.90
C HIS A 269 1.02 -23.54 -4.90
N ASN A 270 0.24 -24.39 -4.22
CA ASN A 270 -1.15 -24.06 -3.94
C ASN A 270 -1.20 -23.04 -2.78
N LEU A 271 -1.01 -21.77 -3.12
CA LEU A 271 -0.96 -20.65 -2.15
C LEU A 271 -2.10 -20.70 -1.15
N LYS A 272 -3.33 -20.90 -1.64
CA LYS A 272 -4.53 -20.94 -0.81
C LYS A 272 -4.42 -22.03 0.25
N SER A 273 -4.16 -23.28 -0.17
CA SER A 273 -4.04 -24.38 0.79
C SER A 273 -2.90 -24.15 1.77
N SER A 274 -1.74 -23.65 1.31
CA SER A 274 -0.60 -23.37 2.19
C SER A 274 -0.88 -22.29 3.23
N VAL A 275 -1.60 -21.21 2.86
CA VAL A 275 -2.03 -20.16 3.80
C VAL A 275 -3.00 -20.74 4.83
N LEU A 276 -4.01 -21.51 4.40
CA LEU A 276 -5.00 -22.10 5.31
C LEU A 276 -4.39 -23.14 6.27
N ASP A 277 -3.46 -23.95 5.77
CA ASP A 277 -2.73 -24.91 6.58
C ASP A 277 -1.84 -24.20 7.61
N TRP A 278 -1.25 -23.04 7.26
CA TRP A 278 -0.47 -22.23 8.20
C TRP A 278 -1.35 -21.53 9.24
N LEU A 279 -2.50 -20.98 8.84
CA LEU A 279 -3.47 -20.36 9.77
C LEU A 279 -4.03 -21.36 10.79
N SER A 280 -4.01 -22.66 10.47
CA SER A 280 -4.54 -23.73 11.31
C SER A 280 -3.51 -24.34 12.27
N LYS A 281 -2.23 -23.97 12.16
CA LYS A 281 -1.15 -24.39 13.08
C LYS A 281 -1.10 -23.48 14.28
#